data_AF-F0NZB9-F1
#
_entry.id   AF-F0NZB9-F1
#
_cell.length_a   1.000
_cell.length_b   1.000
_cell.length_c   1.000
_cell.angle_alpha   90.00
_cell.angle_beta   90.00
_cell.angle_gamma   90.00
#
_symmetry.space_group_name_H-M   'P 1'
#
loop_
_entity.id
_entity.type
_entity.pdbx_description
1 polymer ?
#
loop_
_entity_poly.entity_id
_entity_poly.type
_entity_poly.pdbx_seq_one_letter_code
_entity_poly.pdbx_strand_id
1 'polypeptide(L)' 'MKQTLFLAAIFFVIFLGLKMVFDYNNFTTQLLHSAIATSVFIVFRLVFRNKKTKA' A
#
# COMPACT_ATOMS: atom_id res chain seq x y z
N MET A 1 3.59 -15.64 3.51
CA MET A 1 4.20 -14.50 2.78
C MET A 1 3.45 -14.15 1.49
N LYS A 2 3.06 -15.13 0.66
CA LYS A 2 2.33 -14.91 -0.62
C LYS A 2 1.05 -14.06 -0.49
N GLN A 3 0.19 -14.34 0.50
CA GLN A 3 -1.03 -13.54 0.78
C GLN A 3 -0.75 -12.10 1.22
N THR A 4 0.41 -11.84 1.83
CA THR A 4 0.78 -10.48 2.24
C THR A 4 1.14 -9.62 1.03
N LEU A 5 1.88 -10.23 0.10
CA LEU A 5 2.31 -9.62 -1.15
C LEU A 5 1.13 -9.36 -2.10
N PHE A 6 0.20 -10.32 -2.19
CA PHE A 6 -1.02 -10.18 -2.99
C PHE A 6 -1.92 -9.04 -2.50
N LEU A 7 -2.14 -8.94 -1.19
CA LEU A 7 -2.95 -7.84 -0.64
C LEU A 7 -2.28 -6.48 -0.81
N ALA A 8 -0.95 -6.40 -0.72
CA ALA A 8 -0.22 -5.16 -0.98
C ALA A 8 -0.32 -4.71 -2.44
N ALA A 9 -0.26 -5.66 -3.39
CA ALA A 9 -0.46 -5.37 -4.81
C ALA A 9 -1.87 -4.86 -5.11
N ILE A 10 -2.90 -5.49 -4.54
CA ILE A 10 -4.29 -5.01 -4.66
C ILE A 10 -4.42 -3.60 -4.07
N PHE A 11 -3.85 -3.38 -2.88
CA PHE A 11 -3.89 -2.08 -2.21
C PHE A 11 -3.24 -0.99 -3.06
N PHE A 12 -2.08 -1.27 -3.67
CA PHE A 12 -1.40 -0.36 -4.58
C PHE A 12 -2.26 0.01 -5.80
N VAL A 13 -2.87 -0.98 -6.46
CA VAL A 13 -3.71 -0.76 -7.65
C VAL A 13 -4.95 0.09 -7.31
N ILE A 14 -5.62 -0.20 -6.20
CA ILE A 14 -6.80 0.57 -5.76
C ILE A 14 -6.39 2.02 -5.43
N PHE A 15 -5.30 2.22 -4.70
CA PHE A 15 -4.84 3.56 -4.33
C PHE A 15 -4.39 4.38 -5.55
N LEU A 16 -3.68 3.74 -6.49
CA LEU A 16 -3.25 4.38 -7.72
C LEU A 16 -4.45 4.76 -8.59
N GLY A 17 -5.42 3.86 -8.76
CA GLY A 17 -6.65 4.13 -9.49
C GLY A 17 -7.47 5.25 -8.86
N LEU A 18 -7.60 5.25 -7.52
CA LEU A 18 -8.26 6.32 -6.79
C LEU A 18 -7.54 7.66 -7.04
N LYS A 19 -6.21 7.70 -6.92
CA LYS A 19 -5.45 8.93 -7.16
C LYS A 19 -5.53 9.43 -8.60
N MET A 20 -5.58 8.54 -9.59
CA MET A 20 -5.80 8.95 -10.99
C MET A 20 -7.16 9.59 -11.23
N VAL A 21 -8.21 9.15 -10.50
CA VAL A 21 -9.57 9.68 -10.66
C VAL A 21 -9.73 11.04 -9.98
N PHE A 22 -9.10 11.25 -8.82
CA PHE A 22 -9.33 12.43 -7.98
C PHE A 22 -8.22 13.49 -8.04
N ASP A 23 -7.10 13.22 -8.73
CA ASP A 23 -5.92 14.09 -8.70
C ASP A 23 -5.34 14.21 -10.12
N TYR A 24 -5.24 15.44 -10.64
CA TYR A 24 -4.65 15.72 -11.97
C TYR A 24 -3.15 16.03 -11.90
N ASN A 25 -2.52 15.78 -10.76
CA ASN A 25 -1.07 15.92 -10.61
C ASN A 25 -0.28 14.98 -11.53
N ASN A 26 0.99 15.32 -11.79
CA ASN A 26 1.89 14.50 -12.61
C ASN A 26 1.86 13.02 -12.20
N PHE A 27 1.83 12.14 -13.21
CA PHE A 27 1.80 10.68 -13.04
C PHE A 27 2.90 10.17 -12.07
N THR A 28 4.10 10.75 -12.15
CA THR A 28 5.22 10.46 -11.24
C THR A 28 4.89 10.74 -9.77
N THR A 29 4.19 11.84 -9.50
CA THR A 29 3.76 12.22 -8.14
C THR A 29 2.69 11.26 -7.61
N GLN A 30 1.80 10.78 -8.47
CA GLN A 30 0.76 9.81 -8.11
C GLN A 30 1.34 8.42 -7.81
N LEU A 31 2.34 8.00 -8.60
CA LEU A 31 3.09 6.77 -8.37
C LEU A 31 3.85 6.82 -7.04
N LEU A 32 4.54 7.92 -6.75
CA LEU A 32 5.25 8.12 -5.49
C LEU A 32 4.29 8.05 -4.29
N HIS A 33 3.14 8.73 -4.35
CA HIS A 33 2.14 8.66 -3.28
C HIS A 33 1.61 7.24 -3.07
N SER A 34 1.29 6.53 -4.15
CA SER A 34 0.79 5.15 -4.07
C SER A 34 1.84 4.18 -3.52
N ALA A 35 3.11 4.37 -3.90
CA ALA A 35 4.24 3.59 -3.40
C ALA A 35 4.49 3.84 -1.90
N ILE A 36 4.44 5.10 -1.45
CA ILE A 36 4.58 5.47 -0.04
C ILE A 36 3.41 4.87 0.77
N ALA A 37 2.17 5.03 0.32
CA ALA A 37 1.00 4.47 0.98
C ALA A 37 1.08 2.94 1.12
N THR A 38 1.53 2.26 0.07
CA THR A 38 1.72 0.80 0.06
C THR A 38 2.86 0.38 0.99
N SER A 39 3.94 1.15 1.04
CA SER A 39 5.08 0.88 1.94
C SER A 39 4.68 1.04 3.41
N VAL A 40 3.95 2.10 3.75
CA VAL A 40 3.39 2.32 5.09
C VAL A 40 2.44 1.18 5.48
N PHE A 41 1.57 0.74 4.55
CA PHE A 41 0.68 -0.39 4.79
C PHE A 41 1.42 -1.70 5.06
N ILE A 42 2.48 -1.99 4.30
CA ILE A 42 3.32 -3.19 4.52
C ILE A 42 4.03 -3.11 5.88
N VAL A 43 4.63 -1.98 6.21
CA VAL A 43 5.32 -1.77 7.49
C VAL A 43 4.34 -1.91 8.67
N PHE A 44 3.20 -1.23 8.61
CA PHE A 44 2.14 -1.35 9.61
C PHE A 44 1.69 -2.81 9.79
N ARG A 45 1.46 -3.52 8.68
CA ARG A 45 1.05 -4.92 8.72
C ARG A 45 2.13 -5.84 9.31
N LEU A 46 3.41 -5.60 9.01
CA LEU A 46 4.52 -6.37 9.59
C LEU A 46 4.64 -6.12 11.10
N VAL A 47 4.56 -4.86 11.54
CA VAL A 47 4.60 -4.47 12.96
C VAL A 47 3.45 -5.10 13.74
N PHE A 48 2.22 -5.07 13.20
CA PHE A 48 1.05 -5.65 13.86
C PHE A 48 0.98 -7.18 13.79
N ARG A 49 1.53 -7.82 12.74
CA ARG A 49 1.66 -9.29 12.71
C ARG A 49 2.58 -9.80 13.81
N ASN A 50 3.68 -9.11 14.08
CA ASN A 50 4.62 -9.51 15.14
C ASN A 50 4.01 -9.41 16.56
N LYS A 51 2.95 -8.63 16.77
CA LYS A 51 2.25 -8.58 18.06
C LYS A 51 1.28 -9.76 18.27
N LYS A 52 0.73 -10.37 17.20
CA LYS A 52 -0.20 -11.51 17.32
C LYS A 52 0.47 -12.86 17.56
N THR A 53 1.78 -12.97 17.39
CA THR A 53 2.52 -14.24 17.59
C THR A 53 3.07 -14.40 19.02
N LYS A 54 2.75 -13.45 19.92
CA LYS A 54 3.14 -13.48 21.34
C LYS A 54 1.93 -13.47 22.29
N ALA A 55 0.75 -13.87 21.82
CA ALA A 55 -0.45 -14.05 22.64
C ALA A 55 -0.79 -15.54 22.69
#